data_AF-A0A1E5WF68-F1
#
_entry.id   AF-A0A1E5WF68-F1
#
_cell.length_a   1.000
_cell.length_b   1.000
_cell.length_c   1.000
_cell.angle_alpha   90.00
_cell.angle_beta   90.00
_cell.angle_gamma   90.00
#
_symmetry.space_group_name_H-M   'P 1'
#
loop_
_entity.id
_entity.type
_entity.pdbx_description
1 polymer ?
#
loop_
_entity_poly.entity_id
_entity_poly.type
_entity_poly.pdbx_seq_one_letter_code
_entity_poly.pdbx_strand_id
1 'polypeptide(L)' 'MVIGSGPSDIKHIETQVLFDLLMMNINGVERDEQEWKKIFFEAGFKDYKIISVLGVRSMIELYP' A
#
# COMPACT_ATOMS: atom_id res chain seq x y z
N MET A 1 1.47 -3.14 2.03
CA MET A 1 0.07 -3.06 1.55
C MET A 1 -0.15 -1.66 0.99
N VAL A 2 -1.30 -1.39 0.40
CA VAL A 2 -1.68 -0.01 0.06
C VAL A 2 -2.95 0.31 0.83
N ILE A 3 -2.87 1.30 1.72
CA ILE A 3 -4.01 1.71 2.56
C ILE A 3 -5.17 2.13 1.66
N GLY A 4 -6.37 1.63 1.98
CA GLY A 4 -7.56 1.88 1.18
C GLY A 4 -7.66 1.08 -0.12
N SER A 5 -6.66 0.25 -0.45
CA SER A 5 -6.77 -0.71 -1.55
C SER A 5 -7.48 -2.00 -1.11
N GLY A 6 -8.42 -2.48 -1.92
CA GLY A 6 -9.17 -3.71 -1.64
C GLY A 6 -10.57 -3.47 -1.02
N PRO A 7 -11.21 -4.51 -0.46
CA PRO A 7 -12.53 -4.42 0.16
C PRO A 7 -12.58 -3.43 1.32
N SER A 8 -13.70 -2.72 1.46
CA SER A 8 -13.92 -1.74 2.54
C SER A 8 -14.63 -2.30 3.77
N ASP A 9 -14.59 -3.63 3.98
CA ASP A 9 -15.19 -4.24 5.16
C ASP A 9 -14.36 -3.98 6.43
N ILE A 10 -15.02 -3.96 7.58
CA ILE A 10 -14.42 -3.57 8.87
C ILE A 10 -13.20 -4.43 9.22
N LYS A 11 -13.24 -5.75 8.95
CA LYS A 11 -12.14 -6.65 9.29
C LYS A 11 -10.90 -6.35 8.45
N HIS A 12 -11.10 -5.98 7.19
CA HIS A 12 -10.01 -5.57 6.30
C HIS A 12 -9.32 -4.31 6.82
N ILE A 13 -10.11 -3.30 7.19
CA ILE A 13 -9.61 -2.03 7.75
C ILE A 13 -8.86 -2.26 9.07
N GLU A 14 -9.44 -3.01 10.01
CA GLU A 14 -8.80 -3.35 11.29
C GLU A 14 -7.48 -4.09 11.07
N THR A 15 -7.42 -4.98 10.08
CA THR A 15 -6.20 -5.71 9.73
C THR A 15 -5.14 -4.77 9.13
N GLN A 16 -5.51 -3.85 8.24
CA GLN A 16 -4.57 -2.85 7.71
C GLN A 16 -3.97 -1.99 8.85
N VAL A 17 -4.80 -1.54 9.79
CA VAL A 17 -4.35 -0.77 10.96
C VAL A 17 -3.41 -1.59 11.84
N LEU A 18 -3.72 -2.87 12.11
CA LEU A 18 -2.85 -3.75 12.89
C LEU A 18 -1.48 -3.91 12.25
N PHE A 19 -1.41 -4.06 10.93
CA PHE A 19 -0.15 -4.17 10.23
C PHE A 19 0.64 -2.86 10.21
N ASP A 20 -0.02 -1.71 10.10
CA ASP A 20 0.68 -0.42 10.19
C ASP A 20 1.35 -0.26 11.57
N LEU A 21 0.62 -0.58 12.66
CA LEU A 21 1.20 -0.66 14.00
C LEU A 21 2.37 -1.65 14.09
N LEU A 22 2.31 -2.78 13.40
CA LEU A 22 3.42 -3.73 13.32
C LEU A 22 4.61 -3.14 12.58
N MET A 23 4.41 -2.44 11.47
CA MET A 23 5.48 -1.80 10.70
C MET A 23 6.17 -0.68 11.49
N MET A 24 5.44 0.06 12.32
CA MET A 24 6.03 1.07 13.21
C MET A 24 7.10 0.49 14.14
N ASN A 25 7.02 -0.80 14.53
CA ASN A 25 8.03 -1.44 15.39
C ASN A 25 9.41 -1.57 14.72
N ILE A 26 9.47 -1.49 13.39
CA ILE A 26 10.73 -1.52 12.62
C ILE A 26 11.01 -0.17 11.95
N ASN A 27 10.43 0.92 12.45
CA ASN A 27 10.45 2.26 11.83
C ASN A 27 9.92 2.25 10.38
N GLY A 28 9.04 1.29 10.06
CA GLY A 28 8.32 1.22 8.80
C GLY A 28 6.99 1.99 8.86
N VAL A 29 6.34 2.09 7.70
CA VAL A 29 5.04 2.75 7.54
C VAL A 29 4.29 2.09 6.37
N GLU A 30 3.01 1.78 6.58
CA GLU A 30 2.11 1.45 5.49
C GLU A 30 1.63 2.74 4.82
N ARG A 31 1.56 2.75 3.49
CA ARG A 31 1.30 3.96 2.70
C ARG A 31 0.02 3.84 1.91
N ASP A 32 -0.66 4.97 1.73
CA ASP A 32 -1.73 5.07 0.76
C ASP A 32 -1.20 5.18 -0.68
N GLU A 33 -2.11 5.16 -1.65
CA GLU A 33 -1.75 5.24 -3.06
C GLU A 33 -1.08 6.58 -3.43
N GLN A 34 -1.45 7.70 -2.82
CA GLN A 34 -0.90 9.01 -3.15
C GLN A 34 0.55 9.13 -2.71
N GLU A 35 0.88 8.60 -1.54
CA GLU A 35 2.24 8.54 -1.02
C GLU A 35 3.12 7.62 -1.88
N TRP A 36 2.61 6.44 -2.25
CA TRP A 36 3.30 5.54 -3.15
C TRP A 36 3.54 6.16 -4.53
N LYS A 37 2.50 6.78 -5.11
CA LYS A 37 2.58 7.51 -6.37
C LYS A 37 3.71 8.52 -6.35
N LYS A 38 3.79 9.35 -5.30
CA LYS A 38 4.87 10.34 -5.15
C LYS A 38 6.25 9.69 -5.23
N ILE A 39 6.48 8.61 -4.48
CA ILE A 39 7.75 7.87 -4.47
C ILE A 39 8.09 7.32 -5.87
N PHE A 40 7.12 6.76 -6.59
CA PHE A 40 7.37 6.17 -7.91
C PHE A 40 7.77 7.22 -8.94
N PHE A 41 7.07 8.34 -8.98
CA PHE A 41 7.40 9.43 -9.91
C PHE A 41 8.72 10.12 -9.55
N GLU A 42 9.02 10.31 -8.26
CA GLU A 42 10.33 10.82 -7.81
C GLU A 42 11.48 9.87 -8.15
N ALA A 43 11.24 8.56 -8.17
CA ALA A 43 12.19 7.54 -8.61
C ALA A 43 12.34 7.46 -10.14
N GLY A 44 11.55 8.20 -10.91
CA GLY A 44 11.65 8.27 -12.38
C GLY A 44 10.80 7.26 -13.14
N PHE A 45 9.88 6.54 -12.49
CA PHE A 45 8.89 5.72 -13.19
C PHE A 45 7.82 6.59 -13.84
N LYS A 46 7.34 6.19 -15.02
CA LYS A 46 6.32 6.93 -15.78
C LYS A 46 4.90 6.57 -15.39
N ASP A 47 4.69 5.34 -14.96
CA ASP A 47 3.36 4.84 -14.61
C ASP A 47 3.45 3.69 -13.60
N TYR A 48 2.32 3.36 -12.99
CA TYR A 48 2.20 2.25 -12.04
C TYR A 48 0.80 1.65 -12.05
N LYS A 49 0.71 0.42 -11.55
CA LYS A 49 -0.56 -0.26 -11.32
C LYS A 49 -0.57 -0.92 -9.95
N ILE A 50 -1.65 -0.71 -9.20
CA ILE A 50 -1.86 -1.35 -7.89
C ILE A 50 -2.96 -2.40 -8.05
N ILE A 51 -2.67 -3.62 -7.61
CA ILE A 51 -3.60 -4.75 -7.66
C ILE A 51 -3.76 -5.29 -6.25
N SER A 52 -4.97 -5.28 -5.71
CA SER A 52 -5.25 -5.95 -4.43
C SER A 52 -5.14 -7.46 -4.60
N VAL A 53 -4.34 -8.11 -3.75
CA VAL A 53 -4.07 -9.56 -3.80
C VAL A 53 -4.08 -10.12 -2.38
N LEU A 54 -4.50 -11.38 -2.21
CA LEU A 54 -4.37 -12.10 -0.93
C LEU A 54 -4.92 -11.33 0.29
N GLY A 55 -6.13 -10.76 0.18
CA GLY A 55 -6.80 -10.04 1.27
C GLY A 55 -6.34 -8.58 1.39
N VAL A 56 -5.54 -8.28 2.41
CA VAL A 56 -5.04 -6.92 2.69
C VAL A 56 -3.81 -6.53 1.88
N ARG A 57 -3.18 -7.50 1.19
CA ARG A 57 -1.96 -7.26 0.40
C ARG A 57 -2.25 -6.60 -0.94
N SER A 58 -1.22 -5.98 -1.48
CA SER A 58 -1.26 -5.32 -2.77
C SER A 58 0.00 -5.68 -3.53
N MET A 59 -0.13 -5.92 -4.81
CA MET A 59 0.97 -6.04 -5.77
C MET A 59 1.07 -4.73 -6.52
N ILE A 60 2.29 -4.20 -6.64
CA ILE A 60 2.57 -2.94 -7.32
C ILE A 60 3.45 -3.25 -8.52
N GLU A 61 2.97 -2.90 -9.71
CA GLU A 61 3.72 -2.95 -10.96
C GLU A 61 4.19 -1.53 -11.30
N LEU A 62 5.48 -1.37 -11.63
CA LEU A 62 6.08 -0.08 -12.00
C LEU A 62 6.55 -0.11 -13.46
N TYR A 63 6.29 0.97 -14.20
CA TYR A 63 6.62 1.07 -15.63
C TYR A 63 7.65 2.19 -15.89
N PRO A 64 8.75 1.93 -16.61
CA PRO A 64 9.82 2.91 -16.85
C PRO A 64 9.45 4.13 -17.70
#